data_AF-A0A950TP09-F1
#
_entry.id   AF-A0A950TP09-F1
#
_cell.length_a   1.000
_cell.length_b   1.000
_cell.length_c   1.000
_cell.angle_alpha   90.00
_cell.angle_beta   90.00
_cell.angle_gamma   90.00
#
_symmetry.space_group_name_H-M   'P 1'
#
loop_
_entity.id
_entity.type
_entity.pdbx_description
1 polymer ?
#
loop_
_entity_poly.entity_id
_entity_poly.type
_entity_poly.pdbx_seq_one_letter_code
_entity_poly.pdbx_strand_id
1 'polypeptide(L)'
;MGAHEIPFVIGVTGHRDVRPQDISRLEHAFEDIILQLRQRIRAPLIVVSALAEGADRIAARVALKLGLQLIAPLPLPIKEYRRDFERGLSAGAAVEFDTLIAQATATPIMSFAEGNTIQ
;
A
#
# COMPACT_ATOMS: atom_id res chain seq x y z
N MET A 1 20.16 -23.71 -9.82
CA MET A 1 19.26 -22.59 -10.14
C MET A 1 18.04 -22.76 -9.26
N GLY A 2 17.89 -21.94 -8.23
CA GLY A 2 16.80 -22.08 -7.26
C GLY A 2 15.45 -21.83 -7.95
N ALA A 3 14.46 -22.65 -7.67
CA ALA A 3 13.10 -22.40 -8.13
C ALA A 3 12.67 -21.02 -7.61
N HIS A 4 12.44 -20.06 -8.52
CA HIS A 4 11.80 -18.81 -8.13
C HIS A 4 10.36 -19.15 -7.75
N GLU A 5 10.06 -19.16 -6.46
CA GLU A 5 8.69 -19.24 -5.98
C GLU A 5 7.92 -18.04 -6.53
N ILE A 6 6.83 -18.31 -7.25
CA ILE A 6 5.95 -17.28 -7.77
C ILE A 6 5.27 -16.63 -6.55
N PRO A 7 5.45 -15.31 -6.34
CA PRO A 7 4.88 -14.65 -5.16
C PRO A 7 3.36 -14.60 -5.24
N PHE A 8 2.72 -14.65 -4.07
CA PHE A 8 1.29 -14.36 -3.95
C PHE A 8 1.11 -12.86 -3.69
N VAL A 9 0.51 -12.17 -4.66
CA VAL A 9 0.39 -10.72 -4.66
C VAL A 9 -1.00 -10.30 -4.18
N ILE A 10 -1.03 -9.40 -3.19
CA ILE A 10 -2.25 -8.91 -2.55
C ILE A 10 -2.40 -7.43 -2.91
N GLY A 11 -3.30 -7.14 -3.85
CA GLY A 11 -3.70 -5.76 -4.16
C GLY A 11 -4.64 -5.22 -3.09
N VAL A 12 -4.38 -3.99 -2.63
CA VAL A 12 -5.23 -3.29 -1.66
C VAL A 12 -5.74 -1.99 -2.25
N THR A 13 -7.02 -1.71 -1.99
CA THR A 13 -7.66 -0.43 -2.21
C THR A 13 -8.73 -0.22 -1.14
N GLY A 14 -9.07 1.03 -0.83
CA GLY A 14 -10.19 1.34 0.04
C GLY A 14 -10.44 2.83 0.19
N HIS A 15 -11.28 3.19 1.15
CA HIS A 15 -11.63 4.59 1.39
C HIS A 15 -10.46 5.40 1.95
N ARG A 16 -10.39 6.67 1.52
CA ARG A 16 -9.41 7.64 2.03
C ARG A 16 -9.80 8.23 3.38
N ASP A 17 -11.08 8.53 3.54
CA ASP A 17 -11.65 9.07 4.77
C ASP A 17 -12.13 7.93 5.67
N VAL A 18 -11.17 7.30 6.35
CA VAL A 18 -11.44 6.25 7.32
C VAL A 18 -11.72 6.88 8.68
N ARG A 19 -12.87 6.53 9.28
CA ARG A 19 -13.25 7.03 10.59
C ARG A 19 -12.18 6.65 11.64
N PRO A 20 -11.70 7.58 12.48
CA PRO A 20 -10.63 7.31 13.44
C PRO A 20 -10.89 6.09 14.34
N GLN A 21 -12.13 5.91 14.79
CA GLN A 21 -12.54 4.80 15.65
C GLN A 21 -12.47 3.41 14.98
N ASP A 22 -12.44 3.35 13.65
CA ASP A 22 -12.33 2.10 12.91
C ASP A 22 -10.89 1.68 12.61
N ILE A 23 -9.92 2.59 12.75
CA ILE A 23 -8.53 2.36 12.30
C ILE A 23 -7.95 1.10 12.96
N SER A 24 -8.00 1.01 14.29
CA SER A 24 -7.47 -0.16 14.99
C SER A 24 -8.20 -1.44 14.58
N ARG A 25 -9.53 -1.40 14.39
CA ARG A 25 -10.29 -2.58 13.97
C ARG A 25 -9.87 -3.04 12.56
N LEU A 26 -9.62 -2.11 11.65
CA LEU A 26 -9.17 -2.40 10.29
C LEU A 26 -7.74 -2.94 10.25
N GLU A 27 -6.85 -2.42 11.10
CA GLU A 27 -5.49 -2.94 11.26
C GLU A 27 -5.50 -4.41 11.70
N HIS A 28 -6.26 -4.74 12.74
CA HIS A 28 -6.39 -6.12 13.22
C HIS A 28 -7.02 -7.03 12.17
N ALA A 29 -8.09 -6.56 11.49
CA ALA A 29 -8.75 -7.36 10.46
C ALA A 29 -7.79 -7.68 9.29
N PHE A 30 -6.97 -6.73 8.86
CA PHE A 30 -5.98 -6.98 7.81
C PHE A 30 -4.83 -7.86 8.30
N GLU A 31 -4.35 -7.65 9.53
CA GLU A 31 -3.35 -8.52 10.17
C GLU A 31 -3.82 -9.98 10.22
N ASP A 32 -5.06 -10.23 10.65
CA ASP A 32 -5.66 -11.56 10.70
C ASP A 32 -5.71 -12.23 9.31
N ILE A 33 -6.10 -11.47 8.27
CA ILE A 33 -6.11 -11.98 6.89
C ILE A 33 -4.70 -12.41 6.46
N ILE A 34 -3.69 -11.57 6.71
CA ILE A 34 -2.30 -11.89 6.34
C ILE A 34 -1.80 -13.11 7.10
N LEU A 35 -2.09 -13.25 8.40
CA LEU A 35 -1.72 -14.40 9.20
C LEU A 35 -2.39 -15.69 8.70
N GLN A 36 -3.67 -15.63 8.33
CA GLN A 36 -4.38 -16.76 7.72
C GLN A 36 -3.79 -17.15 6.35
N LEU A 37 -3.41 -16.18 5.53
CA LEU A 37 -2.76 -16.44 4.25
C LEU A 37 -1.40 -17.11 4.45
N ARG A 38 -0.58 -16.66 5.41
CA ARG A 38 0.72 -17.29 5.73
C ARG A 38 0.60 -18.75 6.15
N GLN A 39 -0.50 -19.16 6.77
CA GLN A 39 -0.72 -20.56 7.14
C GLN A 39 -1.04 -21.46 5.93
N ARG A 40 -1.58 -20.89 4.85
CA ARG A 40 -2.09 -21.63 3.69
C ARG A 40 -1.16 -21.55 2.47
N ILE A 41 -0.45 -20.45 2.33
CA ILE A 41 0.37 -20.14 1.17
C ILE A 41 1.85 -20.30 1.54
N ARG A 42 2.53 -21.26 0.88
CA ARG A 42 3.98 -21.46 0.98
C ARG A 42 4.70 -20.75 -0.17
N ALA A 43 4.53 -19.43 -0.23
CA ALA A 43 5.18 -18.55 -1.18
C ALA A 43 5.36 -17.15 -0.54
N PRO A 44 6.28 -16.32 -1.04
CA PRO A 44 6.40 -14.94 -0.58
C PRO A 44 5.09 -14.18 -0.75
N LEU A 45 4.66 -13.48 0.29
CA LEU A 45 3.50 -12.59 0.23
C LEU A 45 3.97 -11.16 -0.05
N ILE A 46 3.39 -10.53 -1.06
CA ILE A 46 3.69 -9.15 -1.44
C ILE A 46 2.41 -8.34 -1.37
N VAL A 47 2.43 -7.19 -0.71
CA VAL A 47 1.33 -6.23 -0.70
C VAL A 47 1.57 -5.15 -1.73
N VAL A 48 0.54 -4.85 -2.51
CA VAL A 48 0.53 -3.78 -3.51
C VAL A 48 -0.47 -2.72 -3.09
N SER A 49 -0.02 -1.49 -2.86
CA SER A 49 -0.85 -0.37 -2.39
C SER A 49 -0.38 0.94 -3.00
N ALA A 50 -1.30 1.78 -3.48
CA ALA A 50 -0.95 3.07 -4.07
C ALA A 50 -0.63 4.14 -3.00
N LEU A 51 -0.62 3.78 -1.71
CA LEU A 51 -0.30 4.64 -0.57
C LEU A 51 -1.15 5.93 -0.48
N ALA A 52 -2.35 5.92 -1.08
CA ALA A 52 -3.33 6.96 -0.83
C ALA A 52 -3.65 7.04 0.67
N GLU A 53 -4.04 8.21 1.17
CA GLU A 53 -4.49 8.32 2.57
C GLU A 53 -5.58 7.29 2.91
N GLY A 54 -5.68 6.89 4.17
CA GLY A 54 -6.70 5.95 4.64
C GLY A 54 -6.31 4.48 4.49
N ALA A 55 -7.19 3.68 3.89
CA ALA A 55 -7.11 2.22 3.88
C ALA A 55 -5.80 1.68 3.26
N ASP A 56 -5.33 2.30 2.18
CA ASP A 56 -4.09 1.94 1.49
C ASP A 56 -2.87 2.01 2.42
N ARG A 57 -2.79 3.04 3.28
CA ARG A 57 -1.70 3.20 4.26
C ARG A 57 -1.88 2.32 5.48
N ILE A 58 -3.11 2.08 5.93
CA ILE A 58 -3.39 1.11 7.00
C ILE A 58 -2.83 -0.26 6.61
N ALA A 59 -3.14 -0.74 5.41
CA ALA A 59 -2.63 -2.02 4.93
C ALA A 59 -1.11 -2.02 4.75
N ALA A 60 -0.52 -0.93 4.22
CA ALA A 60 0.92 -0.80 4.06
C ALA A 60 1.66 -0.86 5.42
N ARG A 61 1.17 -0.15 6.45
CA ARG A 61 1.73 -0.20 7.82
C ARG A 61 1.72 -1.61 8.38
N VAL A 62 0.57 -2.29 8.30
CA VAL A 62 0.43 -3.66 8.80
C VAL A 62 1.32 -4.63 8.04
N ALA A 63 1.38 -4.53 6.70
CA ALA A 63 2.25 -5.36 5.88
C ALA A 63 3.73 -5.22 6.28
N LEU A 64 4.21 -3.97 6.41
CA LEU A 64 5.58 -3.68 6.83
C LEU A 64 5.86 -4.18 8.25
N LYS A 65 4.93 -3.95 9.20
CA LYS A 65 5.02 -4.45 10.58
C LYS A 65 5.17 -5.98 10.63
N LEU A 66 4.48 -6.69 9.75
CA LEU A 66 4.54 -8.15 9.64
C LEU A 66 5.73 -8.66 8.81
N GLY A 67 6.57 -7.76 8.28
CA GLY A 67 7.74 -8.09 7.48
C GLY A 67 7.42 -8.56 6.05
N LEU A 68 6.29 -8.14 5.48
CA LEU A 68 5.97 -8.39 4.08
C LEU A 68 6.67 -7.35 3.19
N GLN A 69 6.88 -7.72 1.93
CA GLN A 69 7.32 -6.77 0.91
C GLN A 69 6.14 -5.87 0.50
N LEU A 70 6.44 -4.59 0.31
CA LEU A 70 5.51 -3.58 -0.17
C LEU A 70 5.94 -3.10 -1.56
N ILE A 71 5.06 -3.17 -2.54
CA ILE A 71 5.21 -2.51 -3.83
C ILE A 71 4.19 -1.38 -3.91
N ALA A 72 4.66 -0.17 -4.22
CA ALA A 72 3.82 1.02 -4.29
C ALA A 72 3.72 1.52 -5.74
N PRO A 73 2.78 1.01 -6.55
CA PRO A 73 2.54 1.53 -7.89
C PRO A 73 1.97 2.94 -7.78
N LEU A 74 2.60 3.90 -8.44
CA LEU A 74 2.24 5.31 -8.34
C LEU A 74 1.55 5.77 -9.61
N PRO A 75 0.49 6.60 -9.51
CA PRO A 75 -0.17 7.15 -10.69
C PRO A 75 0.67 8.24 -11.39
N LEU A 76 1.62 8.83 -10.66
CA LEU A 76 2.47 9.94 -11.08
C LEU A 76 3.86 9.78 -10.47
N PRO A 77 4.89 10.53 -10.94
CA PRO A 77 6.18 10.61 -10.25
C PRO A 77 6.01 10.94 -8.76
N ILE A 78 6.84 10.34 -7.90
CA ILE A 78 6.75 10.45 -6.43
C ILE A 78 6.55 11.89 -5.95
N LYS A 79 7.33 12.83 -6.48
CA LYS A 79 7.26 14.25 -6.10
C LYS A 79 5.91 14.88 -6.43
N GLU A 80 5.30 14.50 -7.55
CA GLU A 80 4.01 15.03 -7.97
C GLU A 80 2.89 14.43 -7.13
N TYR A 81 2.87 13.11 -6.98
CA TYR A 81 1.85 12.43 -6.18
C TYR A 81 1.91 12.82 -4.70
N ARG A 82 3.12 13.03 -4.15
CA ARG A 82 3.30 13.51 -2.77
C ARG A 82 2.57 14.83 -2.49
N ARG A 83 2.41 15.70 -3.51
CA ARG A 83 1.75 17.01 -3.35
C ARG A 83 0.27 16.87 -2.98
N ASP A 84 -0.37 15.78 -3.36
CA ASP A 84 -1.76 15.48 -2.97
C ASP A 84 -1.92 15.36 -1.44
N PHE A 85 -0.82 15.15 -0.72
CA PHE A 85 -0.79 14.96 0.73
C PHE A 85 -0.24 16.17 1.50
N GLU A 86 0.22 17.23 0.82
CA GLU A 86 0.64 18.48 1.48
C GLU A 86 -0.53 19.19 2.17
N ARG A 87 -1.73 19.04 1.60
CA ARG A 87 -3.02 19.44 2.19
C ARG A 87 -3.94 18.22 2.29
N GLY A 88 -3.40 17.10 2.75
CA GLY A 88 -4.12 15.84 2.89
C GLY A 88 -5.29 15.92 3.88
N LEU A 89 -6.08 14.86 3.91
CA LEU A 89 -7.22 14.69 4.84
C LEU A 89 -6.77 14.68 6.31
N SER A 90 -5.52 14.29 6.57
CA SER A 90 -4.95 14.20 7.91
C SER A 90 -3.68 15.04 8.07
N ALA A 91 -3.47 15.57 9.28
CA ALA A 91 -2.23 16.24 9.62
C ALA A 91 -1.06 15.26 9.52
N GLY A 92 0.01 15.64 8.83
CA GLY A 92 1.19 14.79 8.63
C GLY A 92 1.06 13.77 7.51
N ALA A 93 0.01 13.83 6.68
CA ALA A 93 -0.20 12.89 5.58
C ALA A 93 1.00 12.77 4.62
N ALA A 94 1.69 13.88 4.31
CA ALA A 94 2.89 13.83 3.48
C ALA A 94 4.07 13.12 4.18
N VAL A 95 4.24 13.32 5.49
CA VAL A 95 5.31 12.68 6.28
C VAL A 95 5.08 11.18 6.38
N GLU A 96 3.84 10.76 6.59
CA GLU A 96 3.48 9.34 6.59
C GLU A 96 3.72 8.70 5.23
N PHE A 97 3.33 9.37 4.14
CA PHE A 97 3.63 8.91 2.78
C PHE A 97 5.14 8.73 2.57
N ASP A 98 5.95 9.73 2.93
CA ASP A 98 7.41 9.68 2.83
C ASP A 98 7.99 8.50 3.62
N THR A 99 7.45 8.26 4.82
CA THR A 99 7.88 7.16 5.69
C THR A 99 7.57 5.79 5.09
N LEU A 100 6.38 5.62 4.51
CA LEU A 100 5.95 4.35 3.92
C LEU A 100 6.63 4.08 2.58
N ILE A 101 6.73 5.09 1.71
CA ILE A 101 7.32 4.91 0.38
C ILE A 101 8.83 4.64 0.44
N ALA A 102 9.53 5.17 1.44
CA ALA A 102 10.94 4.85 1.69
C ALA A 102 11.18 3.37 2.06
N GLN A 103 10.14 2.67 2.54
CA GLN A 103 10.19 1.25 2.88
C GLN A 103 9.65 0.35 1.76
N ALA A 104 9.09 0.92 0.69
CA ALA A 104 8.62 0.16 -0.45
C ALA A 104 9.80 -0.49 -1.19
N THR A 105 9.67 -1.77 -1.52
CA THR A 105 10.67 -2.53 -2.28
C THR A 105 10.73 -2.06 -3.74
N ALA A 106 9.62 -1.58 -4.29
CA ALA A 106 9.56 -1.00 -5.63
C ALA A 106 8.43 0.03 -5.74
N THR A 107 8.63 1.03 -6.60
CA THR A 107 7.70 2.15 -6.82
C THR A 107 7.47 2.42 -8.30
N PRO A 108 6.94 1.45 -9.08
CA PRO A 108 6.73 1.64 -10.51
C PRO A 108 5.72 2.76 -10.76
N ILE A 109 6.01 3.62 -11.74
CA ILE A 109 5.06 4.64 -12.20
C ILE A 109 4.15 3.98 -13.23
N MET A 110 2.85 3.96 -12.95
CA MET A 110 1.84 3.39 -13.82
C MET A 110 1.46 4.44 -14.86
N SER A 111 1.82 4.18 -16.13
CA SER A 111 1.38 5.01 -17.25
C SER A 111 -0.14 4.91 -17.41
N PHE A 112 -0.77 5.97 -17.93
CA PHE A 112 -2.17 5.91 -18.31
C PHE A 112 -2.41 4.76 -19.29
N ALA A 113 -3.47 4.00 -19.06
CA ALA A 113 -3.98 3.10 -20.07
C ALA A 113 -4.41 3.93 -21.29
N GLU A 114 -4.22 3.36 -22.48
CA GLU A 114 -4.61 3.97 -23.74
C GLU A 114 -6.10 4.40 -23.68
N GLY A 115 -6.37 5.69 -23.87
CA GLY A 115 -7.72 6.26 -23.79
C GLY A 115 -8.09 6.99 -22.49
N ASN A 116 -7.26 6.96 -21.44
CA ASN A 116 -7.45 7.79 -20.25
C ASN A 116 -6.59 9.06 -20.31
N THR A 117 -7.21 10.23 -20.38
CA THR A 117 -6.54 11.54 -20.33
C THR A 117 -6.99 12.35 -19.12
N ILE A 118 -6.06 13.08 -18.49
CA ILE A 118 -6.39 14.21 -17.61
C ILE A 118 -6.83 15.36 -18.52
N GLN A 119 -8.12 15.45 -18.84
CA GLN A 119 -8.72 16.62 -19.48
C GLN A 119 -9.86 17.15 -18.62
#